data_AF-A0A1C4Q6E8-F1
#
_entry.id   AF-A0A1C4Q6E8-F1
#
_cell.length_a   1.000
_cell.length_b   1.000
_cell.length_c   1.000
_cell.angle_alpha   90.00
_cell.angle_beta   90.00
_cell.angle_gamma   90.00
#
_symmetry.space_group_name_H-M   'P 1'
#
loop_
_entity.id
_entity.type
_entity.pdbx_description
1 polymer ?
#
loop_
_entity_poly.entity_id
_entity_poly.type
_entity_poly.pdbx_seq_one_letter_code
_entity_poly.pdbx_strand_id
1 'polypeptide(L)' 'MARQLEAVAHAFFDFHDSCPPLPSGDEKPSAAHRSRLALAEAAGTVLAGGLSLLGIRAPAHL' A
#
# COMPACT_ATOMS: atom_id res chain seq x y z
N MET A 1 0.32 14.68 -11.66
CA MET A 1 -0.36 13.49 -11.09
C MET A 1 0.52 12.26 -11.11
N ALA A 2 1.08 11.84 -12.24
CA ALA A 2 1.99 10.68 -12.31
C ALA A 2 3.15 10.75 -11.28
N ARG A 3 3.89 11.87 -11.22
CA ARG A 3 4.96 12.07 -10.21
C ARG A 3 4.49 12.00 -8.76
N GLN A 4 3.24 12.39 -8.47
CA GLN A 4 2.68 12.29 -7.12
C GLN A 4 2.34 10.84 -6.78
N LEU A 5 1.82 10.08 -7.74
CA LEU A 5 1.55 8.65 -7.56
C LEU A 5 2.84 7.86 -7.40
N GLU A 6 3.89 8.23 -8.14
CA GLU A 6 5.23 7.66 -7.97
C GLU A 6 5.77 7.92 -6.56
N ALA A 7 5.66 9.15 -6.05
CA ALA A 7 6.08 9.48 -4.69
C ALA A 7 5.28 8.69 -3.63
N VAL A 8 3.97 8.53 -3.81
CA VAL A 8 3.12 7.72 -2.92
C VAL A 8 3.51 6.26 -2.98
N ALA A 9 3.72 5.71 -4.17
CA ALA A 9 4.13 4.31 -4.34
C ALA A 9 5.48 4.06 -3.68
N HIS A 10 6.46 4.94 -3.90
CA HIS A 10 7.78 4.81 -3.29
C HIS A 10 7.71 4.85 -1.76
N ALA A 11 7.03 5.84 -1.19
CA ALA A 11 6.87 5.94 0.26
C ALA A 11 6.12 4.73 0.85
N PHE A 12 5.14 4.19 0.13
CA PHE A 12 4.44 2.97 0.54
C PHE A 12 5.35 1.75 0.54
N PHE A 13 6.19 1.56 -0.49
CA PHE A 13 7.13 0.44 -0.55
C PHE A 13 8.19 0.53 0.54
N ASP A 14 8.77 1.71 0.79
CA ASP A 14 9.74 1.91 1.87
C ASP A 14 9.15 1.54 3.24
N PHE A 15 7.89 1.94 3.47
CA PHE A 15 7.15 1.57 4.68
C PHE A 15 6.88 0.06 4.76
N HIS A 16 6.40 -0.54 3.65
CA HIS A 16 6.04 -1.95 3.60
C HIS A 16 7.25 -2.85 3.89
N ASP A 17 8.41 -2.53 3.32
CA ASP A 17 9.65 -3.27 3.51
C ASP A 17 10.18 -3.12 4.95
N SER A 18 10.06 -1.93 5.52
CA SER A 18 10.49 -1.66 6.90
C SER A 18 9.54 -2.25 7.96
N CYS A 19 8.25 -2.37 7.64
CA CYS A 19 7.19 -2.72 8.57
C CYS A 19 6.10 -3.57 7.88
N PRO A 20 6.31 -4.90 7.79
CA PRO A 20 5.34 -5.79 7.18
C PRO A 20 3.95 -5.68 7.83
N PRO A 21 2.87 -5.61 7.05
CA PRO A 21 1.52 -5.48 7.60
C PRO A 21 1.00 -6.78 8.21
N LEU A 22 1.48 -7.92 7.74
CA LEU A 22 1.11 -9.24 8.24
C LEU A 22 2.15 -9.74 9.25
N PRO A 23 1.70 -10.35 10.36
CA PRO A 23 2.60 -11.02 11.29
C PRO A 23 3.28 -12.20 10.59
N SER A 24 4.51 -12.51 10.99
CA SER A 24 5.31 -13.59 10.40
C SER A 24 5.70 -14.64 11.44
N GLY A 25 5.70 -15.92 11.03
CA GLY A 25 6.04 -17.04 11.91
C GLY A 25 5.10 -17.15 13.11
N ASP A 26 5.67 -17.16 14.32
CA ASP A 26 4.93 -17.27 15.58
C ASP A 26 4.48 -15.91 16.16
N GLU A 27 4.69 -14.82 15.42
CA GLU A 27 4.24 -13.50 15.85
C GLU A 27 2.71 -13.42 15.95
N LYS A 28 2.22 -12.88 17.06
CA LYS A 28 0.78 -12.71 17.27
C LYS A 28 0.28 -11.45 16.56
N PRO A 29 -0.89 -11.50 15.87
CA PRO A 29 -1.54 -10.32 15.33
C PRO A 29 -1.74 -9.25 16.42
N SER A 30 -1.35 -8.01 16.11
CA SER A 30 -1.41 -6.89 17.06
C SER A 30 -2.11 -5.68 16.43
N ALA A 31 -2.41 -4.66 17.26
CA ALA A 31 -3.00 -3.42 16.78
C ALA A 31 -2.12 -2.73 15.73
N ALA A 32 -0.79 -2.83 15.86
CA ALA A 32 0.15 -2.29 14.88
C ALA A 32 -0.04 -2.94 13.49
N HIS A 33 -0.16 -4.27 13.42
CA HIS A 33 -0.42 -4.99 12.17
C HIS A 33 -1.72 -4.53 11.51
N ARG A 34 -2.79 -4.36 12.30
CA ARG A 34 -4.06 -3.83 11.79
C ARG A 34 -3.92 -2.41 11.23
N SER A 35 -3.21 -1.53 11.93
CA SER A 35 -2.94 -0.17 11.45
C SER A 35 -2.11 -0.16 10.16
N ARG A 36 -1.10 -1.03 10.05
CA ARG A 36 -0.27 -1.18 8.84
C ARG A 36 -1.09 -1.72 7.66
N LEU A 37 -1.96 -2.70 7.91
CA LEU A 37 -2.89 -3.22 6.91
C LEU A 37 -3.84 -2.12 6.39
N ALA A 38 -4.45 -1.35 7.29
CA ALA A 38 -5.31 -0.23 6.91
C ALA A 38 -4.56 0.83 6.09
N LEU A 39 -3.28 1.07 6.39
CA LEU A 39 -2.44 1.96 5.59
C LEU A 39 -2.22 1.40 4.18
N ALA A 40 -1.96 0.10 4.05
CA ALA A 40 -1.79 -0.55 2.76
C ALA A 40 -3.06 -0.50 1.89
N GLU A 41 -4.23 -0.71 2.49
CA GLU A 41 -5.52 -0.56 1.83
C GLU A 41 -5.76 0.88 1.34
N ALA A 42 -5.44 1.87 2.18
CA ALA A 42 -5.56 3.28 1.83
C ALA A 42 -4.60 3.67 0.67
N ALA A 43 -3.34 3.22 0.73
CA ALA A 43 -2.36 3.45 -0.33
C ALA A 43 -2.82 2.82 -1.66
N GLY A 44 -3.29 1.57 -1.62
CA GLY A 44 -3.87 0.89 -2.78
C GLY A 44 -5.05 1.66 -3.40
N THR A 45 -5.93 2.20 -2.57
CA THR A 45 -7.07 3.01 -3.01
C THR A 45 -6.62 4.31 -3.71
N VAL A 46 -5.66 5.02 -3.15
CA VAL A 46 -5.11 6.25 -3.74
C VAL A 46 -4.45 5.96 -5.09
N LEU A 47 -3.64 4.90 -5.17
CA LEU A 47 -2.96 4.51 -6.39
C LEU A 47 -3.96 4.07 -7.47
N ALA A 48 -4.93 3.22 -7.14
CA ALA A 48 -5.95 2.77 -8.08
C ALA A 48 -6.80 3.94 -8.62
N GLY A 49 -7.22 4.87 -7.75
CA GLY A 49 -7.94 6.07 -8.15
C GLY A 49 -7.09 6.97 -9.05
N GLY A 50 -5.83 7.21 -8.67
CA GLY A 50 -4.90 8.02 -9.45
C GLY A 50 -4.59 7.43 -10.83
N LEU A 51 -4.35 6.12 -10.91
CA LEU A 51 -4.13 5.42 -12.18
C LEU A 51 -5.36 5.50 -13.09
N SER A 52 -6.57 5.35 -12.51
CA SER A 52 -7.82 5.46 -13.26
C SER A 52 -7.98 6.85 -13.90
N LEU A 53 -7.57 7.91 -13.20
CA LEU A 53 -7.55 9.28 -13.75
C LEU A 53 -6.54 9.45 -14.91
N LEU A 54 -5.51 8.61 -14.97
CA LEU A 54 -4.56 8.56 -16.08
C LEU A 54 -5.04 7.66 -17.24
N GLY A 55 -6.24 7.09 -17.15
CA GLY A 55 -6.76 6.12 -18.11
C GLY A 55 -6.15 4.71 -17.96
N ILE A 56 -5.43 4.44 -16.87
CA ILE A 56 -4.78 3.17 -16.58
C ILE A 56 -5.64 2.39 -15.58
N ARG A 57 -6.01 1.16 -15.91
CA ARG A 57 -6.70 0.28 -14.97
C ARG A 57 -5.66 -0.42 -14.09
N ALA A 58 -5.71 -0.19 -12.78
CA ALA A 58 -4.88 -0.91 -11.84
C ALA A 58 -5.25 -2.43 -11.85
N PRO A 59 -4.27 -3.34 -11.90
CA PRO A 59 -4.52 -4.77 -11.82
C PRO A 59 -4.96 -5.16 -10.40
N ALA A 60 -5.81 -6.19 -10.30
CA ALA A 60 -6.32 -6.68 -9.01
C ALA A 60 -5.29 -7.49 -8.20
N HIS A 61 -4.23 -7.96 -8.86
CA HIS A 61 -3.11 -8.72 -8.31
C HIS A 61 -1.89 -8.52 -9.24
N LEU A 62 -0.69 -8.51 -8.67
CA LEU A 62 0.57 -8.52 -9.41
C LEU A 62 1.03 -9.95 -9.68
#